data_AF-A0A9X4GIH1-F1
#
_entry.id   AF-A0A9X4GIH1-F1
#
_cell.length_a   1.000
_cell.length_b   1.000
_cell.length_c   1.000
_cell.angle_alpha   90.00
_cell.angle_beta   90.00
_cell.angle_gamma   90.00
#
_symmetry.space_group_name_H-M   'P 1'
#
loop_
_entity.id
_entity.type
_entity.pdbx_description
1 polymer ?
#
loop_
_entity_poly.entity_id
_entity_poly.type
_entity_poly.pdbx_seq_one_letter_code
_entity_poly.pdbx_strand_id
1 'polypeptide(L)'
;MKMRKLLILALLLAAAGCSPHQSHPLQSKQAASGDWTLPYGKWNFSFITPYELPAEALHVRVIDTDGYLYTFNTLDPTSRDSESVDKWTDVTFGGSVNFNKVKKPPQY
;
A
#
# COMPACT_ATOMS: atom_id res chain seq x y z
N MET A 1 43.51 31.81 -1.37
CA MET A 1 42.11 32.08 -1.83
C MET A 1 41.46 30.93 -2.60
N LYS A 2 42.22 30.08 -3.32
CA LYS A 2 41.69 28.98 -4.16
C LYS A 2 41.16 27.77 -3.36
N MET A 3 41.87 27.33 -2.31
CA MET A 3 41.44 26.22 -1.43
C MET A 3 40.18 26.54 -0.62
N ARG A 4 40.04 27.76 -0.09
CA ARG A 4 38.86 28.17 0.67
C ARG A 4 37.58 28.13 -0.18
N LYS A 5 37.67 28.56 -1.44
CA LYS A 5 36.56 28.46 -2.41
C LYS A 5 36.22 27.00 -2.75
N LEU A 6 37.22 26.14 -2.89
CA LEU A 6 37.01 24.70 -3.12
C LEU A 6 36.30 24.03 -1.93
N LEU A 7 36.70 24.36 -0.70
CA LEU A 7 36.08 23.84 0.52
C LEU A 7 34.62 24.28 0.65
N ILE A 8 34.34 25.56 0.36
CA ILE A 8 32.96 26.08 0.38
C ILE A 8 32.10 25.38 -0.68
N LEU A 9 32.64 25.16 -1.89
CA LEU A 9 31.93 24.47 -2.97
C LEU A 9 31.62 23.01 -2.60
N ALA A 10 32.59 22.29 -2.03
CA ALA A 10 32.40 20.91 -1.57
C ALA A 10 31.34 20.80 -0.46
N LEU A 11 31.31 21.77 0.47
CA LEU A 11 30.32 21.81 1.54
C LEU A 11 28.89 22.05 1.02
N LEU A 12 28.74 22.92 0.01
CA LEU A 12 27.46 23.18 -0.65
C LEU A 12 26.94 21.96 -1.43
N LEU A 13 27.84 21.25 -2.12
CA LEU A 13 27.50 20.00 -2.85
C LEU A 13 27.06 18.88 -1.90
N ALA A 14 27.70 18.76 -0.73
CA ALA A 14 27.31 17.79 0.29
C ALA A 14 25.93 18.10 0.91
N ALA A 15 25.58 19.39 1.05
CA ALA A 15 24.29 19.81 1.60
C ALA A 15 23.12 19.60 0.63
N ALA A 16 23.35 19.67 -0.68
CA ALA A 16 22.30 19.48 -1.69
C ALA A 16 21.86 18.01 -1.89
N GLY A 17 22.68 17.04 -1.45
CA GLY A 17 22.39 15.61 -1.57
C GLY A 17 21.29 15.09 -0.63
N CYS A 18 20.97 15.83 0.44
CA CYS A 18 19.90 15.48 1.39
C CYS A 18 18.62 16.25 1.07
N SER A 19 18.16 16.17 -0.18
CA SER A 19 16.77 16.56 -0.46
C SER A 19 15.88 15.39 -0.04
N PRO A 20 14.94 15.54 0.92
CA PRO A 20 13.98 14.48 1.18
C PRO A 20 13.32 14.14 -0.15
N HIS A 21 13.31 12.84 -0.51
CA HIS A 21 12.67 12.36 -1.72
C HIS A 21 11.28 12.99 -1.78
N GLN A 22 11.07 13.89 -2.74
CA GLN A 22 9.80 14.55 -2.93
C GLN A 22 8.89 13.49 -3.54
N SER A 23 8.33 12.63 -2.68
CA SER A 23 7.30 11.70 -3.05
C SER A 23 6.18 12.56 -3.58
N HIS A 24 6.00 12.55 -4.90
CA HIS A 24 4.74 12.98 -5.48
C HIS A 24 3.68 12.22 -4.68
N PRO A 25 2.77 12.92 -3.99
CA PRO A 25 1.77 12.21 -3.22
C PRO A 25 1.02 11.36 -4.21
N LEU A 26 1.18 10.03 -4.11
CA LEU A 26 0.30 9.07 -4.76
C LEU A 26 -1.15 9.24 -4.29
N GLN A 27 -1.31 10.09 -3.27
CA GLN A 27 -2.50 10.38 -2.54
C GLN A 27 -3.32 11.56 -3.06
N SER A 28 -4.63 11.37 -3.14
CA SER A 28 -5.59 12.45 -3.43
C SER A 28 -5.73 13.41 -2.24
N LYS A 29 -6.06 14.68 -2.51
CA LYS A 29 -6.33 15.66 -1.45
C LYS A 29 -7.44 15.23 -0.49
N GLN A 30 -8.47 14.56 -1.03
CA GLN A 30 -9.58 14.03 -0.24
C GLN A 30 -9.13 12.90 0.70
N ALA A 31 -8.27 12.01 0.22
CA ALA A 31 -7.66 11.01 1.09
C ALA A 31 -6.77 11.66 2.15
N ALA A 32 -6.11 12.78 1.88
CA ALA A 32 -5.24 13.43 2.86
C ALA A 32 -5.98 14.22 3.95
N SER A 33 -7.25 14.56 3.74
CA SER A 33 -8.01 15.45 4.64
C SER A 33 -8.86 14.75 5.71
N GLY A 34 -8.92 13.41 5.70
CA GLY A 34 -9.78 12.65 6.62
C GLY A 34 -9.06 12.18 7.90
N ASP A 35 -9.81 12.04 9.00
CA ASP A 35 -9.36 11.22 10.13
C ASP A 35 -9.60 9.75 9.80
N TRP A 36 -8.52 9.07 9.43
CA TRP A 36 -8.55 7.66 9.07
C TRP A 36 -8.09 6.75 10.21
N THR A 37 -8.32 7.17 11.45
CA THR A 37 -8.05 6.32 12.61
C THR A 37 -8.97 5.10 12.57
N LEU A 38 -8.37 3.92 12.42
CA LEU A 38 -9.09 2.67 12.36
C LEU A 38 -9.41 2.19 13.79
N PRO A 39 -10.66 1.79 14.09
CA PRO A 39 -11.04 1.30 15.41
C PRO A 39 -10.28 0.02 15.81
N TYR A 40 -9.76 -0.72 14.82
CA TYR A 40 -9.02 -1.98 15.00
C TYR A 40 -7.52 -1.85 14.70
N GLY A 41 -7.01 -0.62 14.55
CA GLY A 41 -5.60 -0.29 14.35
C GLY A 41 -5.03 -0.58 12.96
N LYS A 42 -5.48 -1.66 12.29
CA LYS A 42 -5.07 -2.00 10.92
C LYS A 42 -6.26 -2.47 10.10
N TRP A 43 -6.25 -2.11 8.83
CA TRP A 43 -7.15 -2.65 7.81
C TRP A 43 -6.54 -3.95 7.27
N ASN A 44 -7.37 -4.92 6.93
CA ASN A 44 -6.94 -6.21 6.41
C ASN A 44 -7.74 -6.57 5.16
N PHE A 45 -7.17 -7.43 4.32
CA PHE A 45 -7.83 -7.91 3.10
C PHE A 45 -7.47 -9.35 2.81
N SER A 46 -8.37 -10.05 2.11
CA SER A 46 -8.16 -11.41 1.63
C SER A 46 -8.42 -11.46 0.12
N PHE A 47 -7.81 -12.44 -0.54
CA PHE A 47 -8.11 -12.74 -1.94
C PHE A 47 -9.17 -13.82 -1.99
N ILE A 48 -10.23 -13.57 -2.76
CA ILE A 48 -11.34 -14.49 -2.96
C ILE A 48 -11.53 -14.70 -4.45
N THR A 49 -11.74 -15.96 -4.84
CA THR A 49 -12.01 -16.36 -6.22
C THR A 49 -13.33 -17.12 -6.31
N PRO A 50 -14.08 -17.00 -7.42
CA PRO A 50 -15.26 -17.82 -7.66
C PRO A 50 -14.90 -19.31 -7.66
N TYR A 51 -15.86 -20.17 -7.33
CA TYR A 51 -15.64 -21.61 -7.13
C TYR A 51 -14.97 -22.29 -8.33
N GLU A 52 -15.47 -22.01 -9.53
CA GLU A 52 -15.06 -22.67 -10.78
C GLU A 52 -14.02 -21.88 -11.57
N LEU A 53 -13.66 -20.67 -11.12
CA LEU A 53 -12.69 -19.80 -11.78
C LEU A 53 -11.54 -19.46 -10.82
N PRO A 54 -10.71 -20.46 -10.44
CA PRO A 54 -9.54 -20.20 -9.63
C PRO A 54 -8.60 -19.24 -10.35
N ALA A 55 -8.23 -18.16 -9.68
CA ALA A 55 -7.20 -17.24 -10.10
C ALA A 55 -6.12 -17.15 -9.04
N GLU A 56 -4.88 -17.02 -9.47
CA GLU A 56 -3.76 -16.74 -8.57
C GLU A 56 -3.55 -15.23 -8.54
N ALA A 57 -4.00 -14.58 -7.46
CA ALA A 57 -3.46 -13.28 -7.12
C ALA A 57 -2.05 -13.54 -6.60
N LEU A 58 -1.01 -13.00 -7.25
CA LEU A 58 0.39 -13.14 -6.82
C LEU A 58 0.95 -11.87 -6.20
N HIS A 59 0.29 -10.74 -6.46
CA HIS A 59 0.80 -9.42 -6.17
C HIS A 59 -0.33 -8.42 -5.96
N VAL A 60 -0.20 -7.56 -4.95
CA VAL A 60 -1.08 -6.40 -4.78
C VAL A 60 -0.28 -5.20 -4.28
N ARG A 61 -0.68 -4.04 -4.78
CA ARG A 61 -0.14 -2.75 -4.38
C ARG A 61 -1.28 -1.91 -3.83
N VAL A 62 -1.10 -1.42 -2.60
CA VAL A 62 -2.09 -0.59 -1.91
C VAL A 62 -1.44 0.73 -1.57
N ILE A 63 -2.06 1.83 -1.96
CA ILE A 63 -1.71 3.16 -1.47
C ILE A 63 -2.71 3.48 -0.37
N ASP A 64 -2.22 3.75 0.84
CA ASP A 64 -3.09 4.10 1.95
C ASP A 64 -3.42 5.59 1.99
N THR A 65 -4.32 5.98 2.88
CA THR A 65 -4.68 7.38 3.10
C THR A 65 -3.63 8.19 3.90
N ASP A 66 -2.40 7.70 4.05
CA ASP A 66 -1.23 8.54 4.38
C ASP A 66 -0.26 8.62 3.17
N GLY A 67 -0.62 8.01 2.04
CA GLY A 67 0.16 7.99 0.80
C GLY A 67 1.26 6.92 0.77
N TYR A 68 1.30 6.02 1.75
CA TYR A 68 2.28 4.96 1.81
C TYR A 68 1.91 3.82 0.84
N LEU A 69 2.86 3.45 -0.03
CA LEU A 69 2.70 2.32 -0.93
C LEU A 69 3.12 1.02 -0.24
N TYR A 70 2.15 0.17 0.05
CA TYR A 70 2.36 -1.22 0.43
C TYR A 70 2.46 -2.07 -0.83
N THR A 71 3.41 -3.00 -0.81
CA THR A 71 3.56 -4.03 -1.83
C THR A 71 3.54 -5.37 -1.14
N PHE A 72 2.58 -6.21 -1.50
CA PHE A 72 2.45 -7.57 -0.99
C PHE A 72 2.64 -8.53 -2.15
N ASN A 73 3.48 -9.53 -1.94
CA ASN A 73 3.37 -10.77 -2.69
C ASN A 73 2.45 -11.71 -1.92
N THR A 74 1.83 -12.67 -2.60
CA THR A 74 0.82 -13.54 -2.00
C THR A 74 1.43 -14.44 -0.93
N LEU A 75 1.29 -14.01 0.32
CA LEU A 75 1.70 -14.74 1.51
C LEU A 75 0.50 -15.37 2.23
N ASP A 76 -0.64 -14.66 2.27
CA ASP A 76 -1.91 -15.25 2.69
C ASP A 76 -2.56 -16.00 1.51
N PRO A 77 -3.18 -17.17 1.74
CA PRO A 77 -3.77 -17.98 0.68
C PRO A 77 -4.98 -17.28 0.04
N THR A 78 -5.22 -17.59 -1.24
CA THR A 78 -6.46 -17.22 -1.93
C THR A 78 -7.54 -18.25 -1.60
N SER A 79 -8.70 -17.78 -1.15
CA SER A 79 -9.85 -18.63 -0.83
C SER A 79 -10.78 -18.77 -2.03
N ARG A 80 -11.28 -19.99 -2.27
CA ARG A 80 -12.40 -20.21 -3.18
C ARG A 80 -13.69 -20.02 -2.43
N ASP A 81 -14.60 -19.27 -3.03
CA ASP A 81 -15.95 -19.12 -2.53
C ASP A 81 -16.89 -20.07 -3.27
N SER A 82 -17.34 -21.12 -2.57
CA SER A 82 -18.23 -22.15 -3.11
C SER A 82 -19.62 -21.65 -3.47
N GLU A 83 -20.04 -20.50 -2.92
CA GLU A 83 -21.35 -19.92 -3.24
C GLU A 83 -21.30 -19.03 -4.50
N SER A 84 -20.08 -18.65 -4.92
CA SER A 84 -19.85 -17.82 -6.10
C SER A 84 -19.56 -18.68 -7.34
N VAL A 85 -20.60 -19.19 -7.99
CA VAL A 85 -20.51 -20.04 -9.20
C VAL A 85 -20.82 -19.23 -10.47
N ASP A 86 -22.09 -18.91 -10.72
CA ASP A 86 -22.52 -18.11 -11.89
C ASP A 86 -22.48 -16.59 -11.65
N LYS A 87 -22.53 -16.20 -10.37
CA LYS A 87 -22.50 -14.82 -9.90
C LYS A 87 -21.80 -14.79 -8.54
N TRP A 88 -21.36 -13.61 -8.11
CA TRP A 88 -20.91 -13.42 -6.73
C TRP A 88 -22.08 -13.61 -5.76
N THR A 89 -21.81 -14.31 -4.66
CA THR A 89 -22.71 -14.31 -3.49
C THR A 89 -22.74 -12.90 -2.87
N ASP A 90 -23.83 -12.59 -2.17
CA ASP A 90 -23.97 -11.31 -1.47
C ASP A 90 -23.03 -11.22 -0.25
N VAL A 91 -22.56 -12.37 0.26
CA VAL A 91 -21.67 -12.45 1.42
C VAL A 91 -20.49 -13.37 1.13
N THR A 92 -19.38 -12.80 0.66
CA THR A 92 -18.14 -13.55 0.41
C THR A 92 -17.36 -13.73 1.73
N PHE A 93 -16.94 -14.96 2.04
CA PHE A 93 -16.06 -15.22 3.18
C PHE A 93 -14.63 -15.48 2.71
N GLY A 94 -13.72 -14.63 3.17
CA GLY A 94 -12.29 -14.80 2.97
C GLY A 94 -11.66 -15.74 4.00
N GLY A 95 -10.50 -16.30 3.64
CA GLY A 95 -9.66 -17.06 4.57
C GLY A 95 -9.01 -16.18 5.65
N SER A 96 -8.29 -16.83 6.57
CA SER A 96 -7.55 -16.16 7.64
C SER A 96 -6.53 -15.16 7.08
N VAL A 97 -6.52 -13.94 7.63
CA VAL A 97 -5.62 -12.86 7.22
C VAL A 97 -4.50 -12.63 8.24
N ASN A 98 -3.29 -13.08 7.93
CA ASN A 98 -2.14 -12.94 8.82
C ASN A 98 -1.21 -11.81 8.41
N PHE A 99 -0.95 -11.67 7.10
CA PHE A 99 0.08 -10.80 6.54
C PHE A 99 -0.49 -9.59 5.79
N ASN A 100 -1.64 -9.74 5.13
CA ASN A 100 -2.30 -8.70 4.34
C ASN A 100 -2.92 -7.62 5.24
N LYS A 101 -2.07 -6.75 5.81
CA LYS A 101 -2.43 -5.73 6.78
C LYS A 101 -1.86 -4.37 6.40
N VAL A 102 -2.70 -3.35 6.41
CA VAL A 102 -2.39 -1.96 6.05
C VAL A 102 -2.71 -1.06 7.25
N LYS A 103 -1.89 -0.03 7.51
CA LYS A 103 -2.09 0.82 8.71
C LYS A 103 -3.30 1.74 8.60
N LYS A 104 -3.67 2.12 7.38
CA LYS A 104 -4.77 3.02 7.06
C LYS A 104 -5.62 2.42 5.93
N PRO A 105 -6.87 2.88 5.73
CA PRO A 105 -7.69 2.45 4.60
C PRO A 105 -6.97 2.63 3.26
N PRO A 106 -7.28 1.80 2.25
CA PRO A 106 -6.85 2.06 0.89
C PRO A 106 -7.49 3.35 0.38
N GLN A 107 -6.75 4.07 -0.46
CA GLN A 107 -7.30 5.16 -1.25
C GLN A 107 -8.08 4.59 -2.44
N TYR A 108 -9.24 5.19 -2.71
CA TYR A 108 -10.08 4.94 -3.89
C TYR A 108 -10.07 6.14 -4.82
#